data_AF-A0A5E4JZ33-F1
#
_entry.id   AF-A0A5E4JZ33-F1
#
_cell.length_a   1.000
_cell.length_b   1.000
_cell.length_c   1.000
_cell.angle_alpha   90.00
_cell.angle_beta   90.00
_cell.angle_gamma   90.00
#
_symmetry.space_group_name_H-M   'P 1'
#
loop_
_entity.id
_entity.type
_entity.pdbx_description
1 polymer ?
#
loop_
_entity_poly.entity_id
_entity_poly.type
_entity_poly.pdbx_seq_one_letter_code
_entity_poly.pdbx_strand_id
1 'polypeptide(L)'
;MKKRGQNRIFSLCNFFPKNRSGQILVENVIFIVLNVLFLTILILFLSRQGNGAVLLEQSYSKNIALLIDSGKPGMEMKLNMQDAIDLAEKNGINREEIVKINGNIVTLKLSTKGGYEYSFFNHVDATAYPDIFPEKNYIIKINAYK
;
A
#
# COMPACT_ATOMS: atom_id res chain seq x y z
N MET A 1 8.81 2.19 -88.56
CA MET A 1 8.25 0.95 -87.95
C MET A 1 8.74 0.92 -86.49
N LYS A 2 7.88 1.10 -85.47
CA LYS A 2 7.02 0.10 -84.79
C LYS A 2 7.89 -1.00 -84.14
N LYS A 3 7.93 -1.31 -82.84
CA LYS A 3 7.10 -0.97 -81.65
C LYS A 3 7.78 -1.60 -80.39
N ARG A 4 7.33 -1.14 -79.21
CA ARG A 4 7.19 -1.86 -77.92
C ARG A 4 8.36 -1.88 -76.93
N GLY A 5 8.14 -1.26 -75.77
CA GLY A 5 8.80 -1.58 -74.51
C GLY A 5 8.11 -2.69 -73.72
N GLN A 6 8.79 -3.18 -72.69
CA GLN A 6 8.20 -3.81 -71.52
C GLN A 6 9.25 -4.00 -70.40
N ASN A 7 8.98 -3.36 -69.28
CA ASN A 7 9.14 -3.84 -67.90
C ASN A 7 10.44 -4.54 -67.48
N ARG A 8 11.27 -3.81 -66.72
CA ARG A 8 12.03 -4.36 -65.59
C ARG A 8 11.88 -3.47 -64.35
N ILE A 9 10.64 -3.28 -63.90
CA ILE A 9 10.36 -2.97 -62.50
C ILE A 9 10.04 -4.33 -61.87
N PHE A 10 11.01 -4.93 -61.19
CA PHE A 10 10.90 -5.94 -60.12
C PHE A 10 12.23 -6.69 -60.00
N SER A 11 13.16 -6.12 -59.26
CA SER A 11 14.13 -6.89 -58.46
C SER A 11 14.91 -5.92 -57.57
N LEU A 12 14.21 -5.34 -56.61
CA LEU A 12 14.85 -4.94 -55.36
C LEU A 12 14.31 -5.89 -54.30
N CYS A 13 14.78 -7.14 -54.40
CA CYS A 13 14.80 -8.01 -53.25
C CYS A 13 15.61 -7.25 -52.19
N ASN A 14 14.97 -6.88 -51.07
CA ASN A 14 15.66 -6.39 -49.89
C ASN A 14 16.61 -7.50 -49.42
N PHE A 15 17.81 -7.49 -49.96
CA PHE A 15 18.94 -8.27 -49.48
C PHE A 15 19.43 -7.56 -48.21
N PHE A 16 18.69 -7.70 -47.12
CA PHE A 16 19.26 -7.54 -45.79
C PHE A 16 20.10 -8.80 -45.53
N PRO A 17 21.44 -8.72 -45.53
CA PRO A 17 22.24 -9.81 -45.00
C PRO A 17 21.86 -9.98 -43.52
N LYS A 18 21.20 -11.08 -43.20
CA LYS A 18 20.86 -11.48 -41.81
C LYS A 18 22.17 -11.83 -41.08
N ASN A 19 22.86 -10.82 -40.58
CA ASN A 19 23.98 -10.99 -39.67
C ASN A 19 23.45 -11.53 -38.33
N ARG A 20 23.56 -12.84 -38.13
CA ARG A 20 23.07 -13.55 -36.93
C ARG A 20 23.75 -13.10 -35.63
N SER A 21 24.96 -12.54 -35.71
CA SER A 21 25.74 -12.11 -34.55
C SER A 21 25.25 -10.80 -33.92
N GLY A 22 24.70 -9.88 -34.73
CA GLY A 22 24.13 -8.62 -34.23
C GLY A 22 22.77 -8.81 -33.57
N GLN A 23 22.02 -9.81 -34.00
CA GLN A 23 20.70 -10.13 -33.46
C GLN A 23 20.78 -10.62 -32.01
N ILE A 24 21.79 -11.44 -31.68
CA ILE A 24 22.03 -11.96 -30.32
C ILE A 24 22.43 -10.82 -29.36
N LEU A 25 23.25 -9.88 -29.82
CA LEU A 25 23.68 -8.74 -29.01
C LEU A 25 22.50 -7.79 -28.72
N VAL A 26 21.67 -7.51 -29.71
CA VAL A 26 20.47 -6.66 -29.57
C VAL A 26 19.43 -7.31 -28.66
N GLU A 27 19.20 -8.61 -28.78
CA GLU A 27 18.28 -9.37 -27.92
C GLU A 27 18.68 -9.29 -26.45
N ASN A 28 19.97 -9.50 -26.14
CA ASN A 28 20.49 -9.39 -24.77
C ASN A 28 20.39 -7.96 -24.22
N VAL A 29 20.67 -6.95 -25.05
CA VAL A 29 20.54 -5.54 -24.64
C VAL A 29 19.08 -5.18 -24.32
N ILE A 30 18.13 -5.61 -25.15
CA ILE A 30 16.69 -5.40 -24.89
C ILE A 30 16.28 -6.07 -23.58
N PHE A 31 16.72 -7.32 -23.36
CA PHE A 31 16.43 -8.05 -22.12
C PHE A 31 16.96 -7.31 -20.88
N ILE A 32 18.19 -6.78 -20.93
CA ILE A 32 18.78 -6.00 -19.84
C ILE A 32 18.00 -4.71 -19.61
N VAL A 33 17.70 -3.94 -20.67
CA VAL A 33 16.96 -2.68 -20.55
C VAL A 33 15.58 -2.91 -19.95
N LEU A 34 14.87 -3.96 -20.37
CA LEU A 34 13.55 -4.30 -19.84
C LEU A 34 13.61 -4.67 -18.35
N ASN A 35 14.61 -5.46 -17.93
CA ASN A 35 14.79 -5.82 -16.52
C ASN A 35 15.15 -4.61 -15.65
N VAL A 36 16.04 -3.73 -16.13
CA VAL A 36 16.40 -2.50 -15.41
C VAL A 36 15.18 -1.59 -15.26
N LEU A 37 14.38 -1.44 -16.32
CA LEU A 37 13.15 -0.66 -16.28
C LEU A 37 12.14 -1.27 -15.30
N PHE A 38 11.97 -2.59 -15.33
CA PHE A 38 11.10 -3.30 -14.40
C PHE A 38 11.56 -3.13 -12.94
N LEU A 39 12.85 -3.32 -12.64
CA LEU A 39 13.42 -3.12 -11.31
C LEU A 39 13.24 -1.67 -10.83
N THR A 40 13.41 -0.69 -11.71
CA THR A 40 13.23 0.73 -11.37
C THR A 40 11.79 1.03 -10.95
N ILE A 41 10.81 0.49 -11.68
CA ILE A 41 9.39 0.65 -11.34
C ILE A 41 9.08 -0.01 -9.98
N LEU A 42 9.62 -1.21 -9.72
CA LEU A 42 9.45 -1.87 -8.43
C LEU A 42 10.03 -1.04 -7.28
N ILE A 43 11.23 -0.49 -7.43
CA ILE A 43 11.87 0.36 -6.40
C ILE A 43 11.03 1.62 -6.14
N LEU A 44 10.56 2.30 -7.20
CA LEU A 44 9.70 3.48 -7.08
C LEU A 44 8.36 3.15 -6.41
N PHE A 45 7.77 2.01 -6.73
CA PHE A 45 6.52 1.56 -6.13
C PHE A 45 6.69 1.26 -4.63
N LEU A 46 7.73 0.51 -4.27
CA LEU A 46 8.06 0.21 -2.88
C LEU A 46 8.40 1.47 -2.08
N SER A 47 9.09 2.44 -2.68
CA SER A 47 9.35 3.73 -2.04
C SER A 47 8.07 4.52 -1.73
N ARG A 48 7.04 4.44 -2.59
CA ARG A 48 5.75 5.09 -2.35
C ARG A 48 4.86 4.34 -1.37
N GLN A 49 4.86 3.00 -1.43
CA GLN A 49 4.06 2.15 -0.55
C GLN A 49 4.72 1.97 0.84
N GLY A 50 6.02 2.25 0.95
CA GLY A 50 6.85 2.09 2.14
C GLY A 50 6.63 3.09 3.26
N ASN A 51 5.68 4.03 3.13
CA ASN A 51 5.13 4.72 4.30
C ASN A 51 4.29 3.69 5.08
N GLY A 52 4.98 2.83 5.85
CA GLY A 52 4.38 1.76 6.67
C GLY A 52 3.27 2.25 7.60
N ALA A 53 3.18 3.57 7.82
CA ALA A 53 2.04 4.27 8.41
C ALA A 53 0.70 3.78 7.86
N VAL A 54 0.50 3.75 6.54
CA VAL A 54 -0.81 3.41 5.94
C VAL A 54 -1.17 1.95 6.18
N LEU A 55 -0.18 1.06 6.09
CA LEU A 55 -0.38 -0.37 6.30
C LEU A 55 -0.65 -0.68 7.79
N LEU A 56 0.05 0.00 8.70
CA LEU A 56 -0.22 -0.09 10.13
C LEU A 56 -1.59 0.52 10.48
N GLU A 57 -1.94 1.68 9.90
CA GLU A 57 -3.24 2.31 10.05
C GLU A 57 -4.36 1.33 9.72
N GLN A 58 -4.29 0.69 8.55
CA GLN A 58 -5.26 -0.29 8.09
C GLN A 58 -5.29 -1.58 8.92
N SER A 59 -4.13 -2.11 9.29
CA SER A 59 -4.05 -3.35 10.08
C SER A 59 -4.63 -3.17 11.47
N TYR A 60 -4.22 -2.10 12.16
CA TYR A 60 -4.70 -1.82 13.52
C TYR A 60 -6.16 -1.40 13.53
N SER A 61 -6.64 -0.57 12.61
CA SER A 61 -8.05 -0.18 12.56
C SER A 61 -8.98 -1.39 12.40
N LYS A 62 -8.60 -2.34 11.52
CA LYS A 62 -9.35 -3.57 11.30
C LYS A 62 -9.32 -4.48 12.52
N ASN A 63 -8.15 -4.64 13.16
CA ASN A 63 -8.02 -5.44 14.37
C ASN A 63 -8.87 -4.86 15.51
N ILE A 64 -8.82 -3.54 15.73
CA ILE A 64 -9.64 -2.87 16.75
C ILE A 64 -11.12 -3.04 16.45
N ALA A 65 -11.55 -2.85 15.21
CA ALA A 65 -12.94 -3.04 14.82
C ALA A 65 -13.42 -4.49 15.07
N LEU A 66 -12.62 -5.49 14.71
CA LEU A 66 -12.95 -6.90 14.96
C LEU A 66 -12.94 -7.26 16.45
N LEU A 67 -12.06 -6.64 17.24
CA LEU A 67 -12.06 -6.75 18.70
C LEU A 67 -13.34 -6.17 19.30
N ILE A 68 -13.80 -5.02 18.79
CA ILE A 68 -15.08 -4.43 19.22
C ILE A 68 -16.26 -5.33 18.80
N ASP A 69 -16.24 -5.86 17.58
CA ASP A 69 -17.30 -6.74 17.09
C ASP A 69 -17.42 -8.05 17.89
N SER A 70 -16.29 -8.57 18.37
CA SER A 70 -16.25 -9.80 19.18
C SER A 70 -16.42 -9.55 20.69
N GLY A 71 -16.23 -8.31 21.13
CA GLY A 71 -16.26 -7.94 22.53
C GLY A 71 -17.68 -7.80 23.09
N LYS A 72 -17.78 -7.98 24.42
CA LYS A 72 -19.03 -7.79 25.17
C LYS A 72 -18.98 -6.48 25.96
N PRO A 73 -20.12 -5.85 26.27
CA PRO A 73 -20.16 -4.71 27.17
C PRO A 73 -19.53 -5.03 28.52
N GLY A 74 -18.79 -4.05 29.07
CA GLY A 74 -17.99 -4.19 30.29
C GLY A 74 -16.61 -4.81 30.07
N MET A 75 -16.26 -5.19 28.84
CA MET A 75 -14.92 -5.71 28.53
C MET A 75 -13.93 -4.58 28.28
N GLU A 76 -12.73 -4.72 28.85
CA GLU A 76 -11.57 -3.89 28.60
C GLU A 76 -10.51 -4.72 27.89
N MET A 77 -10.02 -4.22 26.77
CA MET A 77 -9.03 -4.88 25.93
C MET A 77 -7.78 -4.02 25.84
N LYS A 78 -6.62 -4.65 26.05
CA LYS A 78 -5.32 -4.00 25.97
C LYS A 78 -4.61 -4.45 24.71
N LEU A 79 -4.32 -3.49 23.83
CA LEU A 79 -3.67 -3.74 22.54
C LEU A 79 -2.27 -3.12 22.54
N ASN A 80 -1.26 -3.92 22.22
CA ASN A 80 0.09 -3.40 22.01
C ASN A 80 0.17 -2.71 20.65
N MET A 81 0.42 -1.40 20.71
CA MET A 81 0.52 -0.52 19.54
C MET A 81 1.87 0.20 19.51
N GLN A 82 2.93 -0.40 20.06
CA GLN A 82 4.28 0.15 20.12
C GLN A 82 4.73 0.72 18.77
N ASP A 83 4.67 -0.08 17.70
CA ASP A 83 5.14 0.34 16.36
C ASP A 83 4.34 1.52 15.80
N ALA A 84 3.02 1.52 16.04
CA ALA A 84 2.13 2.59 15.60
C ALA A 84 2.37 3.89 16.38
N ILE A 85 2.52 3.79 17.70
CA ILE A 85 2.80 4.95 18.57
C ILE A 85 4.17 5.53 18.23
N ASP A 86 5.19 4.70 18.01
CA ASP A 86 6.54 5.13 17.63
C ASP A 86 6.53 5.89 16.30
N LEU A 87 5.72 5.41 15.35
CA LEU A 87 5.55 6.06 14.05
C LEU A 87 4.77 7.37 14.17
N ALA A 88 3.70 7.39 14.97
CA ALA A 88 2.90 8.59 15.23
C ALA A 88 3.73 9.69 15.91
N GLU A 89 4.55 9.33 16.90
CA GLU A 89 5.47 10.25 17.59
C GLU A 89 6.51 10.84 16.63
N LYS A 90 7.09 10.02 15.75
CA LYS A 90 8.00 10.49 14.69
C LYS A 90 7.33 11.48 13.74
N ASN A 91 6.02 11.34 13.53
CA ASN A 91 5.23 12.22 12.68
C ASN A 91 4.61 13.43 13.43
N GLY A 92 4.89 13.57 14.74
CA GLY A 92 4.39 14.67 15.56
C GLY A 92 2.89 14.58 15.89
N ILE A 93 2.31 13.37 15.88
CA ILE A 93 0.91 13.14 16.24
C ILE A 93 0.80 12.85 17.74
N ASN A 94 -0.15 13.53 18.39
CA ASN A 94 -0.47 13.29 19.80
C ASN A 94 -1.04 11.88 19.98
N ARG A 95 -0.64 11.21 21.07
CA ARG A 95 -1.11 9.86 21.36
C ARG A 95 -2.62 9.78 21.39
N GLU A 96 -3.30 10.71 22.06
CA GLU A 96 -4.78 10.75 22.16
C GLU A 96 -5.51 10.83 20.80
N GLU A 97 -4.83 11.29 19.75
CA GLU A 97 -5.41 11.43 18.41
C GLU A 97 -5.19 10.20 17.52
N ILE A 98 -4.41 9.22 17.97
CA ILE A 98 -4.05 8.04 17.18
C ILE A 98 -5.27 7.18 16.89
N VAL A 99 -6.07 6.86 17.92
CA VAL A 99 -7.29 6.05 17.78
C VAL A 99 -8.50 6.87 18.20
N LYS A 100 -9.47 7.02 17.30
CA LYS A 100 -10.77 7.62 17.58
C LYS A 100 -11.87 6.66 17.21
N ILE A 101 -12.84 6.49 18.10
CA ILE A 101 -14.02 5.68 17.87
C ILE A 101 -15.22 6.62 17.86
N ASN A 102 -15.87 6.74 16.71
CA ASN A 102 -17.02 7.61 16.52
C ASN A 102 -18.18 6.77 15.99
N GLY A 103 -19.17 6.49 16.84
CA GLY A 103 -20.30 5.63 16.46
C GLY A 103 -19.83 4.21 16.15
N ASN A 104 -20.01 3.77 14.90
CA ASN A 104 -19.60 2.45 14.42
C ASN A 104 -18.31 2.47 13.58
N ILE A 105 -17.53 3.55 13.64
CA ILE A 105 -16.31 3.73 12.84
C ILE A 105 -15.11 3.90 13.78
N VAL A 106 -14.09 3.08 13.55
CA VAL A 106 -12.76 3.21 14.14
C VAL A 106 -11.89 3.97 13.14
N THR A 107 -11.38 5.12 13.55
CA THR A 107 -10.40 5.92 12.80
C THR A 107 -9.04 5.77 13.45
N LEU A 108 -8.04 5.36 12.66
CA LEU A 108 -6.66 5.27 13.10
C LEU A 108 -5.79 6.24 12.30
N LYS A 109 -5.03 7.11 12.97
CA LYS A 109 -4.22 8.14 12.33
C LYS A 109 -2.79 8.14 12.87
N LEU A 110 -1.84 7.79 12.01
CA LEU A 110 -0.40 7.74 12.32
C LEU A 110 0.41 8.78 11.54
N SER A 111 -0.19 9.44 10.54
CA SER A 111 0.45 10.51 9.77
C SER A 111 -0.47 11.71 9.52
N THR A 112 0.13 12.88 9.28
CA THR A 112 -0.62 14.14 9.12
C THR A 112 -1.50 14.16 7.88
N LYS A 113 -1.08 13.43 6.83
CA LYS A 113 -1.77 13.31 5.53
C LYS A 113 -2.53 12.00 5.36
N GLY A 114 -2.48 11.12 6.36
CA GLY A 114 -3.08 9.80 6.34
C GLY A 114 -4.15 9.63 7.41
N GLY A 115 -4.56 8.38 7.58
CA GLY A 115 -5.71 7.99 8.35
C GLY A 115 -6.45 6.85 7.63
N TYR A 116 -6.77 5.81 8.37
CA TYR A 116 -7.61 4.72 7.88
C TYR A 116 -8.84 4.55 8.76
N GLU A 117 -9.98 4.42 8.12
CA GLU A 117 -11.27 4.22 8.77
C GLU A 117 -11.78 2.81 8.50
N TYR A 118 -12.25 2.14 9.55
CA TYR A 118 -12.89 0.84 9.42
C TYR A 118 -14.16 0.80 10.25
N SER A 119 -15.25 0.35 9.63
CA SER A 119 -16.53 0.21 10.31
C SER A 119 -16.66 -1.15 10.97
N PHE A 120 -17.18 -1.16 12.19
CA PHE A 120 -17.59 -2.37 12.90
C PHE A 120 -19.12 -2.52 12.84
N PHE A 121 -19.61 -3.74 13.00
CA PHE A 121 -21.02 -4.09 12.82
C PHE A 121 -21.82 -4.03 14.12
N ASN A 122 -21.17 -4.21 15.27
CA ASN A 122 -21.83 -4.30 16.56
C ASN A 122 -22.34 -2.92 17.03
N HIS A 123 -23.55 -2.88 17.60
CA HIS A 123 -24.16 -1.66 18.12
C HIS A 123 -23.73 -1.46 19.57
N VAL A 124 -22.46 -1.12 19.77
CA VAL A 124 -21.87 -0.90 21.08
C VAL A 124 -21.26 0.49 21.18
N ASP A 125 -21.36 1.08 22.37
CA ASP A 125 -20.62 2.29 22.74
C ASP A 125 -19.21 1.88 23.20
N ALA A 126 -18.21 2.21 22.39
CA ALA A 126 -16.82 1.86 22.63
C ALA A 126 -15.94 3.12 22.67
N THR A 127 -15.00 3.14 23.60
CA THR A 127 -14.03 4.23 23.80
C THR A 127 -12.61 3.67 23.73
N ALA A 128 -11.67 4.47 23.24
CA ALA A 128 -10.26 4.11 23.17
C ALA A 128 -9.40 5.22 23.72
N TYR A 129 -8.40 4.88 24.54
CA TYR A 129 -7.46 5.82 25.12
C TYR A 129 -6.07 5.17 25.30
N PRO A 130 -4.98 5.95 25.20
CA PRO A 130 -3.64 5.44 25.42
C PRO A 130 -3.44 5.04 26.90
N ASP A 131 -2.68 3.97 27.14
CA ASP A 131 -2.30 3.53 28.47
C ASP A 131 -1.24 4.45 29.10
N ILE A 132 -1.05 4.35 30.41
CA ILE A 132 -0.13 5.17 31.20
C ILE A 132 1.32 4.82 30.82
N PHE A 133 2.15 5.85 30.63
CA PHE A 133 3.58 5.71 30.34
C PHE A 133 4.28 4.87 31.43
N PRO A 134 5.18 3.91 31.09
CA PRO A 134 5.90 3.74 29.82
C PRO A 134 5.28 2.77 28.81
N GLU A 135 4.10 2.24 29.09
CA GLU A 135 3.51 1.22 28.22
C GLU A 135 2.91 1.85 26.95
N LYS A 136 3.37 1.43 25.77
CA LYS A 136 2.81 1.87 24.47
C LYS A 136 1.64 0.98 24.06
N ASN A 137 0.70 0.87 25.00
CA ASN A 137 -0.52 0.11 24.85
C ASN A 137 -1.69 1.07 24.65
N TYR A 138 -2.72 0.57 23.99
CA TYR A 138 -4.00 1.23 23.83
C TYR A 138 -5.07 0.41 24.53
N ILE A 139 -5.86 1.08 25.36
CA ILE A 139 -6.98 0.46 26.07
C ILE A 139 -8.25 0.76 25.30
N ILE A 140 -9.00 -0.28 24.97
CA ILE A 140 -10.29 -0.22 24.30
C ILE A 140 -11.33 -0.72 25.29
N LYS A 141 -12.29 0.13 25.64
CA LYS A 141 -13.34 -0.17 26.60
C LYS A 141 -14.70 -0.16 25.91
N ILE A 142 -15.43 -1.26 26.05
CA ILE A 142 -16.81 -1.38 25.57
C ILE A 142 -17.72 -1.05 26.75
N ASN A 143 -18.40 0.09 26.70
CA ASN A 143 -19.21 0.59 27.81
C ASN A 143 -20.55 -0.13 27.89
N ALA A 144 -21.35 -0.06 26.84
CA ALA A 144 -22.72 -0.55 26.80
C ALA A 144 -23.14 -0.90 25.36
N TYR A 145 -24.28 -1.58 25.21
CA TYR A 145 -24.98 -1.60 23.93
C TYR A 145 -25.59 -0.24 23.65
N LYS A 146 -25.65 0.12 22.37
CA LYS A 146 -26.22 1.37 21.88
C LYS A 146 -27.66 1.18 21.43
#